data_AF-A0A833H298-F1
#
_entry.id   AF-A0A833H298-F1
#
_cell.length_a   1.000
_cell.length_b   1.000
_cell.length_c   1.000
_cell.angle_alpha   90.00
_cell.angle_beta   90.00
_cell.angle_gamma   90.00
#
_symmetry.space_group_name_H-M   'P 1'
#
loop_
_entity.id
_entity.type
_entity.pdbx_description
1 polymer ?
#
loop_
_entity_poly.entity_id
_entity_poly.type
_entity_poly.pdbx_seq_one_letter_code
_entity_poly.pdbx_strand_id
1 'polypeptide(L)'
;MIGKNTAKWIEQLQGNDSPIKRQAAEHLLGVSEHYFEHKSISISERESALKRIEGSIFSADPRVRQSVIYIATILRVWNRITEQLIERGLRDRDSLVLSSALYAAACYKESVIPLLKPILDLSEHLDREVRWRVPWAIREIQACPPDGQARLIGLTRIIMFAWKHSMPLLHASMRRTLQYTRL
;
A
#
# COMPACT_ATOMS: atom_id res chain seq x y z
N MET A 1 -13.31 -12.86 -15.45
CA MET A 1 -14.48 -12.20 -14.82
C MET A 1 -14.31 -12.05 -13.30
N ILE A 2 -14.35 -10.81 -12.82
CA ILE A 2 -14.42 -10.50 -11.38
C ILE A 2 -15.73 -11.08 -10.81
N GLY A 3 -15.68 -11.72 -9.63
CA GLY A 3 -16.87 -12.31 -9.03
C GLY A 3 -17.98 -11.29 -8.78
N LYS A 4 -19.25 -11.72 -8.94
CA LYS A 4 -20.44 -10.85 -8.92
C LYS A 4 -20.51 -9.91 -7.71
N ASN A 5 -20.17 -10.39 -6.52
CA ASN A 5 -20.20 -9.58 -5.31
C ASN A 5 -19.14 -8.47 -5.31
N THR A 6 -17.90 -8.79 -5.66
CA THR A 6 -16.81 -7.81 -5.76
C THR A 6 -17.10 -6.73 -6.81
N ALA A 7 -17.64 -7.14 -7.96
CA ALA A 7 -18.04 -6.20 -9.01
C ALA A 7 -19.14 -5.24 -8.52
N LYS A 8 -20.16 -5.76 -7.84
CA LYS A 8 -21.22 -4.95 -7.23
C LYS A 8 -20.68 -3.94 -6.22
N TRP A 9 -19.77 -4.36 -5.33
CA TRP A 9 -19.19 -3.43 -4.35
C TRP A 9 -18.32 -2.35 -4.99
N ILE A 10 -17.58 -2.69 -6.07
CA ILE A 10 -16.84 -1.70 -6.87
C ILE A 10 -17.78 -0.66 -7.50
N GLU A 11 -18.94 -1.09 -8.01
CA GLU A 11 -19.95 -0.19 -8.56
C GLU A 11 -20.57 0.69 -7.47
N GLN A 12 -20.86 0.13 -6.29
CA GLN A 12 -21.40 0.88 -5.15
C GLN A 12 -20.44 1.96 -4.64
N LEU A 13 -19.12 1.78 -4.76
CA LEU A 13 -18.15 2.83 -4.46
C LEU A 13 -18.31 4.08 -5.35
N GLN A 14 -18.92 3.97 -6.53
CA GLN A 14 -19.11 5.11 -7.44
C GLN A 14 -20.38 5.92 -7.13
N GLY A 15 -21.34 5.35 -6.40
CA GLY A 15 -22.64 5.98 -6.14
C GLY A 15 -22.56 7.22 -5.23
N ASN A 16 -23.59 8.05 -5.18
CA ASN A 16 -23.57 9.25 -4.32
C ASN A 16 -24.01 9.00 -2.87
N ASP A 17 -24.51 7.80 -2.58
CA ASP A 17 -25.03 7.40 -1.27
C ASP A 17 -23.88 7.03 -0.31
N SER A 18 -23.69 7.83 0.74
CA SER A 18 -22.57 7.68 1.70
C SER A 18 -22.67 6.40 2.55
N PRO A 19 -23.82 6.03 3.14
CA PRO A 19 -24.00 4.73 3.80
C PRO A 19 -23.66 3.53 2.90
N ILE A 20 -24.17 3.51 1.67
CA ILE A 20 -23.94 2.40 0.74
C ILE A 20 -22.45 2.30 0.36
N LYS A 21 -21.80 3.45 0.09
CA LYS A 21 -20.36 3.52 -0.18
C LYS A 21 -19.53 2.94 0.96
N ARG A 22 -19.86 3.32 2.20
CA ARG A 22 -19.12 2.84 3.38
C ARG A 22 -19.27 1.33 3.56
N GLN A 23 -20.48 0.81 3.42
CA GLN A 23 -20.72 -0.63 3.50
C GLN A 23 -19.95 -1.39 2.41
N ALA A 24 -19.96 -0.90 1.18
CA ALA A 24 -19.19 -1.49 0.09
C ALA A 24 -17.68 -1.47 0.38
N ALA A 25 -17.16 -0.38 0.93
CA ALA A 25 -15.76 -0.26 1.35
C ALA A 25 -15.39 -1.30 2.41
N GLU A 26 -16.24 -1.51 3.41
CA GLU A 26 -16.02 -2.52 4.47
C GLU A 26 -15.99 -3.94 3.89
N HIS A 27 -16.89 -4.27 2.96
CA HIS A 27 -16.85 -5.55 2.26
C HIS A 27 -15.58 -5.73 1.41
N LEU A 28 -15.16 -4.68 0.71
CA LEU A 28 -13.96 -4.70 -0.13
C LEU A 28 -12.68 -4.89 0.69
N LEU A 29 -12.60 -4.31 1.88
CA LEU A 29 -11.49 -4.52 2.82
C LEU A 29 -11.42 -5.97 3.34
N GLY A 30 -12.52 -6.72 3.26
CA GLY A 30 -12.56 -8.15 3.61
C GLY A 30 -12.25 -9.10 2.45
N VAL A 31 -12.01 -8.59 1.23
CA VAL A 31 -11.64 -9.43 0.08
C VAL A 31 -10.22 -9.95 0.29
N SER A 32 -10.00 -11.26 0.19
CA SER A 32 -8.66 -11.86 0.33
C SER A 32 -7.63 -11.23 -0.62
N GLU A 33 -6.40 -11.03 -0.14
CA GLU A 33 -5.28 -10.53 -0.94
C GLU A 33 -4.91 -11.47 -2.11
N HIS A 34 -5.22 -12.76 -2.01
CA HIS A 34 -4.99 -13.76 -3.05
C HIS A 34 -6.16 -13.91 -4.03
N TYR A 35 -7.25 -13.14 -3.85
CA TYR A 35 -8.47 -13.29 -4.63
C TYR A 35 -8.26 -13.19 -6.15
N PHE A 36 -7.36 -12.29 -6.57
CA PHE A 36 -7.05 -12.08 -7.98
C PHE A 36 -5.83 -12.91 -8.46
N GLU A 37 -5.16 -13.66 -7.58
CA GLU A 37 -4.05 -14.55 -7.94
C GLU A 37 -4.58 -15.91 -8.46
N HIS A 38 -5.69 -16.38 -7.90
CA HIS A 38 -6.28 -17.69 -8.25
C HIS A 38 -7.33 -17.66 -9.34
N LYS A 39 -7.74 -16.48 -9.80
CA LYS A 39 -8.82 -16.34 -10.79
C LYS A 39 -8.25 -15.95 -12.14
N SER A 40 -8.79 -16.55 -13.20
CA SER A 40 -8.58 -16.23 -14.62
C SER A 40 -9.13 -14.83 -14.98
N ILE A 41 -8.77 -13.80 -14.20
CA ILE A 41 -9.14 -12.41 -14.41
C ILE A 41 -7.98 -11.77 -15.16
N SER A 42 -8.27 -11.35 -16.38
CA SER A 42 -7.29 -10.72 -17.28
C SER A 42 -6.78 -9.39 -16.72
N ILE A 43 -5.59 -8.97 -17.14
CA ILE A 43 -5.02 -7.67 -16.76
C ILE A 43 -5.97 -6.52 -17.14
N SER A 44 -6.57 -6.57 -18.34
CA SER A 44 -7.55 -5.58 -18.81
C SER A 44 -8.78 -5.46 -17.91
N GLU A 45 -9.31 -6.58 -17.41
CA GLU A 45 -10.41 -6.55 -16.44
C GLU A 45 -10.00 -5.88 -15.12
N ARG A 46 -8.76 -6.09 -14.67
CA ARG A 46 -8.25 -5.47 -13.44
C ARG A 46 -7.99 -3.98 -13.62
N GLU A 47 -7.47 -3.56 -14.77
CA GLU A 47 -7.32 -2.15 -15.14
C GLU A 47 -8.67 -1.42 -15.22
N SER A 48 -9.68 -2.08 -15.80
CA SER A 48 -11.03 -1.56 -15.87
C SER A 48 -11.62 -1.36 -14.47
N ALA A 49 -11.43 -2.32 -13.56
CA ALA A 49 -11.83 -2.18 -12.16
C ALA A 49 -11.10 -1.03 -11.45
N LEU A 50 -9.81 -0.86 -11.71
CA LEU A 50 -9.02 0.23 -11.15
C LEU A 50 -9.54 1.61 -11.56
N LYS A 51 -9.84 1.79 -12.86
CA LYS A 51 -10.46 3.02 -13.39
C LYS A 51 -11.81 3.31 -12.72
N ARG A 52 -12.58 2.29 -12.38
CA ARG A 52 -13.88 2.48 -11.72
C ARG A 52 -13.73 3.03 -10.30
N ILE A 53 -12.70 2.63 -9.56
CA ILE A 53 -12.54 3.03 -8.16
C ILE A 53 -11.71 4.30 -7.97
N GLU A 54 -10.98 4.77 -8.99
CA GLU A 54 -9.98 5.84 -8.83
C GLU A 54 -10.57 7.13 -8.25
N GLY A 55 -11.75 7.55 -8.70
CA GLY A 55 -12.42 8.75 -8.20
C GLY A 55 -12.84 8.67 -6.73
N SER A 56 -12.98 7.45 -6.19
CA SER A 56 -13.39 7.25 -4.78
C SER A 56 -12.27 7.57 -3.79
N ILE A 57 -11.04 7.76 -4.25
CA ILE A 57 -9.93 8.24 -3.40
C ILE A 57 -10.17 9.65 -2.86
N PHE A 58 -11.11 10.41 -3.43
CA PHE A 58 -11.50 11.74 -2.96
C PHE A 58 -12.68 11.72 -1.98
N SER A 59 -13.15 10.55 -1.57
CA SER A 59 -14.23 10.43 -0.58
C SER A 59 -13.87 11.10 0.74
N ALA A 60 -14.84 11.76 1.37
CA ALA A 60 -14.69 12.29 2.72
C ALA A 60 -14.47 11.18 3.76
N ASP A 61 -15.03 9.99 3.51
CA ASP A 61 -14.90 8.84 4.42
C ASP A 61 -13.53 8.15 4.26
N PRO A 62 -12.69 8.11 5.31
CA PRO A 62 -11.40 7.44 5.27
C PRO A 62 -11.49 5.93 4.99
N ARG A 63 -12.58 5.25 5.38
CA ARG A 63 -12.76 3.82 5.06
C ARG A 63 -12.91 3.58 3.57
N VAL A 64 -13.59 4.48 2.87
CA VAL A 64 -13.71 4.43 1.42
C VAL A 64 -12.34 4.62 0.78
N ARG A 65 -11.60 5.67 1.16
CA ARG A 65 -10.24 5.92 0.65
C ARG A 65 -9.29 4.75 0.92
N GLN A 66 -9.35 4.18 2.13
CA GLN A 66 -8.61 3.00 2.52
C GLN A 66 -8.92 1.80 1.62
N SER A 67 -10.20 1.52 1.37
CA SER A 67 -10.62 0.41 0.51
C SER A 67 -10.15 0.57 -0.94
N VAL A 68 -10.09 1.81 -1.46
CA VAL A 68 -9.62 2.08 -2.82
C VAL A 68 -8.15 1.69 -2.97
N ILE A 69 -7.30 2.09 -2.03
CA ILE A 69 -5.87 1.72 -2.03
C ILE A 69 -5.71 0.21 -1.87
N TYR A 70 -6.48 -0.39 -0.96
CA TYR A 70 -6.43 -1.83 -0.73
C TYR A 70 -6.80 -2.62 -1.99
N ILE A 71 -7.93 -2.29 -2.63
CA ILE A 71 -8.37 -2.94 -3.86
C ILE A 71 -7.39 -2.70 -4.99
N ALA A 72 -6.88 -1.48 -5.16
CA ALA A 72 -5.83 -1.19 -6.15
C ALA A 72 -4.61 -2.12 -5.97
N THR A 73 -4.22 -2.40 -4.72
CA THR A 73 -3.11 -3.29 -4.39
C THR A 73 -3.38 -4.74 -4.77
N ILE A 74 -4.54 -5.29 -4.36
CA ILE A 74 -4.85 -6.71 -4.60
C ILE A 74 -5.24 -6.99 -6.07
N LEU A 75 -5.55 -5.96 -6.85
CA LEU A 75 -5.66 -6.07 -8.31
C LEU A 75 -4.31 -6.41 -8.97
N ARG A 76 -3.16 -6.17 -8.30
CA ARG A 76 -1.81 -6.52 -8.80
C ARG A 76 -1.50 -5.94 -10.18
N VAL A 77 -2.00 -4.74 -10.46
CA VAL A 77 -1.66 -4.00 -11.69
C VAL A 77 -0.83 -2.79 -11.30
N TRP A 78 0.37 -2.68 -11.88
CA TRP A 78 1.18 -1.47 -11.77
C TRP A 78 0.95 -0.59 -13.01
N ASN A 79 0.34 0.57 -12.81
CA ASN A 79 0.16 1.59 -13.83
C ASN A 79 0.07 2.98 -13.18
N ARG A 80 -0.10 4.03 -14.00
CA ARG A 80 -0.19 5.42 -13.53
C ARG A 80 -1.29 5.65 -12.49
N ILE A 81 -2.43 4.98 -12.60
CA ILE A 81 -3.54 5.13 -11.65
C ILE A 81 -3.12 4.53 -10.30
N THR A 82 -2.56 3.33 -10.29
CA THR A 82 -2.05 2.70 -9.06
C THR A 82 -1.01 3.57 -8.37
N GLU A 83 -0.03 4.08 -9.12
CA GLU A 83 1.01 4.97 -8.59
C GLU A 83 0.40 6.22 -7.93
N GLN A 84 -0.54 6.89 -8.62
CA GLN A 84 -1.24 8.07 -8.11
C GLN A 84 -2.07 7.78 -6.86
N LEU A 85 -2.75 6.62 -6.81
CA LEU A 85 -3.53 6.21 -5.64
C LEU A 85 -2.63 5.97 -4.42
N ILE A 86 -1.49 5.32 -4.59
CA ILE A 86 -0.52 5.09 -3.50
C ILE A 86 0.08 6.41 -3.07
N GLU A 87 0.55 7.25 -4.00
CA GLU A 87 1.11 8.56 -3.69
C GLU A 87 0.13 9.44 -2.91
N ARG A 88 -1.14 9.46 -3.34
CA ARG A 88 -2.22 10.18 -2.64
C ARG A 88 -2.43 9.61 -1.24
N GLY A 89 -2.46 8.29 -1.12
CA GLY A 89 -2.62 7.59 0.15
C GLY A 89 -1.51 7.86 1.15
N LEU A 90 -0.25 7.96 0.69
CA LEU A 90 0.91 8.28 1.52
C LEU A 90 0.89 9.73 2.05
N ARG A 91 0.04 10.59 1.49
CA ARG A 91 -0.18 11.98 1.93
C ARG A 91 -1.53 12.17 2.62
N ASP A 92 -2.23 11.08 2.94
CA ASP A 92 -3.51 11.15 3.63
C ASP A 92 -3.33 11.55 5.09
N ARG A 93 -4.34 12.21 5.66
CA ARG A 93 -4.36 12.59 7.08
C ARG A 93 -4.79 11.44 7.99
N ASP A 94 -5.47 10.44 7.44
CA ASP A 94 -6.03 9.33 8.20
C ASP A 94 -5.04 8.16 8.25
N SER A 95 -4.77 7.69 9.47
CA SER A 95 -3.76 6.65 9.71
C SER A 95 -4.13 5.29 9.13
N LEU A 96 -5.42 5.00 8.92
CA LEU A 96 -5.86 3.79 8.24
C LEU A 96 -5.52 3.82 6.75
N VAL A 97 -5.70 4.99 6.12
CA VAL A 97 -5.37 5.21 4.71
C VAL A 97 -3.85 5.13 4.51
N LEU A 98 -3.09 5.80 5.36
CA LEU A 98 -1.62 5.73 5.38
C LEU A 98 -1.12 4.29 5.53
N SER A 99 -1.72 3.53 6.45
CA SER A 99 -1.38 2.13 6.70
C SER A 99 -1.61 1.25 5.47
N SER A 100 -2.72 1.48 4.74
CA SER A 100 -3.00 0.78 3.48
C SER A 100 -2.06 1.22 2.36
N ALA A 101 -1.67 2.50 2.30
CA ALA A 101 -0.70 3.00 1.32
C ALA A 101 0.70 2.43 1.53
N LEU A 102 1.15 2.30 2.78
CA LEU A 102 2.42 1.65 3.12
C LEU A 102 2.39 0.15 2.79
N TYR A 103 1.26 -0.52 3.00
CA TYR A 103 1.07 -1.90 2.56
C TYR A 103 1.11 -2.04 1.04
N ALA A 104 0.45 -1.14 0.32
CA ALA A 104 0.51 -1.09 -1.14
C ALA A 104 1.94 -0.91 -1.64
N ALA A 105 2.68 0.04 -1.05
CA ALA A 105 4.07 0.29 -1.37
C ALA A 105 4.94 -0.96 -1.21
N ALA A 106 4.81 -1.65 -0.08
CA ALA A 106 5.51 -2.90 0.18
C ALA A 106 5.19 -3.99 -0.87
N CYS A 107 3.93 -4.11 -1.27
CA CYS A 107 3.48 -5.08 -2.28
C CYS A 107 4.06 -4.85 -3.68
N TYR A 108 4.26 -3.60 -4.07
CA TYR A 108 4.77 -3.22 -5.39
C TYR A 108 6.30 -3.06 -5.46
N LYS A 109 6.99 -3.22 -4.32
CA LYS A 109 8.45 -3.36 -4.24
C LYS A 109 9.22 -2.25 -5.00
N GLU A 110 10.08 -2.62 -5.95
CA GLU A 110 10.90 -1.66 -6.71
C GLU A 110 10.08 -0.68 -7.56
N SER A 111 8.84 -1.02 -7.93
CA SER A 111 8.00 -0.12 -8.71
C SER A 111 7.66 1.18 -7.96
N VAL A 112 7.70 1.15 -6.61
CA VAL A 112 7.40 2.33 -5.78
C VAL A 112 8.64 3.12 -5.36
N ILE A 113 9.81 2.89 -5.97
CA ILE A 113 11.02 3.72 -5.76
C ILE A 113 10.75 5.23 -5.90
N PRO A 114 9.98 5.71 -6.90
CA PRO A 114 9.64 7.14 -7.01
C PRO A 114 8.91 7.71 -5.78
N LEU A 115 8.26 6.84 -4.98
CA LEU A 115 7.50 7.18 -3.78
C LEU A 115 8.29 7.01 -2.49
N LEU A 116 9.62 6.76 -2.55
CA LEU A 116 10.44 6.56 -1.34
C LEU A 116 10.40 7.77 -0.40
N LYS A 117 10.50 8.99 -0.92
CA LYS A 117 10.47 10.19 -0.09
C LYS A 117 9.18 10.27 0.77
N PRO A 118 7.96 10.23 0.19
CA PRO A 118 6.75 10.27 1.01
C PRO A 118 6.61 9.07 1.96
N ILE A 119 7.16 7.89 1.63
CA ILE A 119 7.21 6.75 2.58
C ILE A 119 8.10 7.09 3.80
N LEU A 120 9.26 7.70 3.57
CA LEU A 120 10.23 8.03 4.62
C LEU A 120 9.74 9.14 5.53
N ASP A 121 9.05 10.14 4.98
CA ASP A 121 8.45 11.25 5.74
C ASP A 121 7.47 10.73 6.81
N LEU A 122 6.88 9.54 6.63
CA LEU A 122 6.01 8.89 7.61
C LEU A 122 6.74 8.25 8.80
N SER A 123 8.07 8.20 8.80
CA SER A 123 8.86 7.65 9.93
C SER A 123 8.67 8.45 11.22
N GLU A 124 8.30 9.72 11.10
CA GLU A 124 8.08 10.65 12.20
C GLU A 124 6.58 10.87 12.49
N HIS A 125 5.70 10.12 11.83
CA HIS A 125 4.25 10.27 11.98
C HIS A 125 3.80 10.06 13.43
N LEU A 126 2.75 10.74 13.91
CA LEU A 126 2.31 10.66 15.31
C LEU A 126 1.72 9.29 15.69
N ASP A 127 1.07 8.63 14.73
CA ASP A 127 0.54 7.28 14.90
C ASP A 127 1.68 6.24 14.91
N ARG A 128 1.74 5.46 15.99
CA ARG A 128 2.74 4.38 16.18
C ARG A 128 2.64 3.30 15.11
N GLU A 129 1.44 2.89 14.70
CA GLU A 129 1.25 1.86 13.69
C GLU A 129 1.77 2.31 12.32
N VAL A 130 1.54 3.57 11.97
CA VAL A 130 2.10 4.18 10.75
C VAL A 130 3.63 4.15 10.80
N ARG A 131 4.24 4.65 11.89
CA ARG A 131 5.70 4.61 12.06
C ARG A 131 6.25 3.18 11.97
N TRP A 132 5.50 2.20 12.47
CA TRP A 132 5.94 0.81 12.50
C TRP A 132 5.86 0.12 11.15
N ARG A 133 4.94 0.55 10.28
CA ARG A 133 4.82 0.04 8.90
C ARG A 133 5.90 0.55 7.97
N VAL A 134 6.47 1.74 8.19
CA VAL A 134 7.52 2.31 7.35
C VAL A 134 8.75 1.39 7.22
N PRO A 135 9.42 0.95 8.30
CA PRO A 135 10.60 0.09 8.17
C PRO A 135 10.26 -1.27 7.55
N TRP A 136 9.05 -1.78 7.78
CA TRP A 136 8.58 -3.00 7.11
C TRP A 136 8.44 -2.78 5.59
N ALA A 137 7.77 -1.70 5.16
CA ALA A 137 7.61 -1.40 3.74
C ALA A 137 8.95 -1.20 3.03
N ILE A 138 9.89 -0.49 3.66
CA ILE A 138 11.26 -0.32 3.14
C ILE A 138 11.97 -1.66 2.98
N ARG A 139 11.83 -2.58 3.93
CA ARG A 139 12.41 -3.93 3.83
C ARG A 139 11.85 -4.69 2.63
N GLU A 140 10.54 -4.66 2.41
CA GLU A 140 9.92 -5.35 1.26
C GLU A 140 10.35 -4.75 -0.08
N ILE A 141 10.52 -3.43 -0.16
CA ILE A 141 11.06 -2.74 -1.34
C ILE A 141 12.52 -3.17 -1.61
N GLN A 142 13.31 -3.37 -0.55
CA GLN A 142 14.72 -3.78 -0.65
C GLN A 142 14.93 -5.26 -0.96
N ALA A 143 13.96 -6.13 -0.65
CA ALA A 143 14.06 -7.57 -0.84
C ALA A 143 14.04 -8.02 -2.32
N CYS A 144 14.16 -7.09 -3.28
CA CYS A 144 14.19 -7.39 -4.71
C CYS A 144 15.59 -7.86 -5.19
N PRO A 145 15.66 -8.70 -6.24
CA PRO A 145 16.91 -9.30 -6.73
C PRO A 145 17.96 -8.28 -7.22
N PRO A 146 19.24 -8.69 -7.36
CA PRO A 146 20.40 -7.82 -7.57
C PRO A 146 20.38 -6.92 -8.81
N ASP A 147 19.62 -7.27 -9.83
CA ASP A 147 19.63 -6.54 -11.12
C ASP A 147 19.00 -5.13 -11.00
N GLY A 148 18.25 -4.86 -9.93
CA GLY A 148 17.73 -3.53 -9.53
C GLY A 148 18.51 -2.84 -8.40
N GLN A 149 19.49 -3.49 -7.77
CA GLN A 149 20.12 -3.03 -6.52
C GLN A 149 21.07 -1.84 -6.70
N ALA A 150 21.62 -1.62 -7.90
CA ALA A 150 22.60 -0.54 -8.13
C ALA A 150 22.02 0.87 -7.89
N ARG A 151 20.71 1.08 -8.05
CA ARG A 151 20.05 2.38 -7.77
C ARG A 151 19.63 2.57 -6.31
N LEU A 152 19.49 1.48 -5.53
CA LEU A 152 18.96 1.51 -4.15
C LEU A 152 20.05 1.59 -3.07
N ILE A 153 21.28 1.12 -3.34
CA ILE A 153 22.38 1.06 -2.36
C ILE A 153 22.80 2.46 -1.85
N GLY A 154 22.63 3.51 -2.66
CA GLY A 154 22.96 4.89 -2.27
C GLY A 154 21.99 5.51 -1.27
N LEU A 155 20.68 5.35 -1.48
CA LEU A 155 19.63 5.92 -0.63
C LEU A 155 19.45 5.15 0.69
N THR A 156 19.60 3.83 0.65
CA THR A 156 19.41 2.94 1.81
C THR A 156 20.48 3.09 2.87
N ARG A 157 21.73 3.43 2.49
CA ARG A 157 22.78 3.79 3.46
C ARG A 157 22.46 5.07 4.23
N ILE A 158 21.91 6.08 3.57
CA ILE A 158 21.55 7.36 4.19
C ILE A 158 20.36 7.18 5.14
N ILE A 159 19.37 6.39 4.74
CA ILE A 159 18.18 6.10 5.55
C ILE A 159 18.53 5.22 6.75
N MET A 160 19.25 4.11 6.57
CA MET A 160 19.69 3.28 7.70
C MET A 160 20.64 4.02 8.65
N PHE A 161 21.45 4.94 8.14
CA PHE A 161 22.31 5.80 8.95
C PHE A 161 21.49 6.79 9.78
N ALA A 162 20.57 7.54 9.17
CA ALA A 162 19.66 8.44 9.89
C ALA A 162 18.82 7.68 10.94
N TRP A 163 18.32 6.49 10.60
CA TRP A 163 17.47 5.69 11.48
C TRP A 163 18.22 5.07 12.67
N LYS A 164 19.46 4.63 12.46
CA LYS A 164 20.35 4.11 13.53
C LYS A 164 20.66 5.18 14.58
N HIS A 165 20.64 6.46 14.21
CA HIS A 165 21.00 7.57 15.08
C HIS A 165 19.80 8.32 15.68
N SER A 166 18.56 8.09 15.21
CA SER A 166 17.37 8.83 15.64
C SER A 166 16.41 8.08 16.60
N MET A 167 16.56 6.77 16.85
CA MET A 167 15.66 6.05 17.78
C MET A 167 16.34 4.92 18.60
N PRO A 168 16.62 5.12 19.90
CA PRO A 168 17.23 4.07 20.74
C PRO A 168 16.29 2.91 21.13
N LEU A 169 14.96 3.06 21.00
CA LEU A 169 14.00 2.08 21.52
C LEU A 169 13.59 0.96 20.52
N LEU A 170 13.87 1.10 19.23
CA LEU A 170 13.55 0.09 18.21
C LEU A 170 14.64 -0.99 18.04
N HIS A 171 15.80 -0.77 18.64
CA HIS A 171 17.00 -1.60 18.47
C HIS A 171 16.86 -3.04 19.04
N ALA A 172 15.82 -3.30 19.85
CA ALA A 172 15.59 -4.60 20.48
C ALA A 172 14.74 -5.56 19.64
N SER A 173 13.73 -5.08 18.91
CA SER A 173 12.86 -5.97 18.11
C SER A 173 13.50 -6.34 16.77
N MET A 174 14.27 -5.43 16.15
CA MET A 174 15.00 -5.72 14.91
C MET A 174 16.14 -6.71 15.06
N ARG A 175 16.80 -6.83 16.22
CA ARG A 175 17.78 -7.90 16.45
C ARG A 175 17.15 -9.29 16.28
N ARG A 176 15.89 -9.45 16.69
CA ARG A 176 15.18 -10.73 16.48
C ARG A 176 14.87 -10.94 15.01
N THR A 177 14.37 -9.92 14.29
CA THR A 177 14.00 -10.08 12.88
C THR A 177 15.21 -10.31 11.96
N LEU A 178 16.34 -9.66 12.22
CA LEU A 178 17.59 -9.86 11.47
C LEU A 178 18.29 -11.18 11.80
N GLN A 179 18.03 -11.78 12.97
CA GLN A 179 18.51 -13.13 13.30
C GLN A 179 17.84 -14.22 12.44
N TYR A 180 16.62 -14.00 11.95
CA TYR A 180 15.90 -14.97 11.11
C TYR A 180 16.23 -14.90 9.61
N THR A 181 17.01 -13.90 9.17
CA THR A 181 17.47 -13.78 7.77
C THR A 181 18.86 -14.35 7.52
N ARG A 182 19.43 -15.09 8.48
CA ARG A 182 20.63 -15.92 8.30
C ARG A 182 20.26 -17.40 8.33
N LEU A 183 19.53 -17.86 7.33
CA LEU A 183 19.46 -19.26 6.90
C LEU A 183 19.30 -19.29 5.38
#